data_AF-A0A7S7UC32-F1
#
_entry.id   AF-A0A7S7UC32-F1
#
_cell.length_a   1.000
_cell.length_b   1.000
_cell.length_c   1.000
_cell.angle_alpha   90.00
_cell.angle_beta   90.00
_cell.angle_gamma   90.00
#
_symmetry.space_group_name_H-M   'P 1'
#
loop_
_entity.id
_entity.type
_entity.pdbx_description
1 polymer ?
#
loop_
_entity_poly.entity_id
_entity_poly.type
_entity_poly.pdbx_seq_one_letter_code
_entity_poly.pdbx_strand_id
1 'polypeptide(L)'
;MHRDQRSRHMIDHEAVAKRYRDQAEEFRVKSEMMRDESARRQYLKIADAFDGLADNEDMLALKNKYPSIGSQIHSGECGAPSSRPTNPSPPASSG
;
A
#
# COMPACT_ATOMS: atom_id res chain seq x y z
N MET A 1 -44.24 15.70 8.58
CA MET A 1 -42.98 16.15 7.95
C MET A 1 -41.85 15.26 8.47
N HIS A 2 -41.53 14.19 7.73
CA HIS A 2 -40.49 13.23 8.07
C HIS A 2 -39.11 13.91 7.92
N ARG A 3 -38.25 13.75 8.92
CA ARG A 3 -36.86 14.20 8.87
C ARG A 3 -36.15 13.50 7.72
N ASP A 4 -35.78 14.25 6.68
CA ASP A 4 -34.77 13.87 5.70
C ASP A 4 -33.36 13.83 6.34
N GLN A 5 -33.18 12.95 7.33
CA GLN A 5 -31.87 12.61 7.92
C GLN A 5 -31.23 11.39 7.25
N ARG A 6 -31.61 11.11 6.00
CA ARG A 6 -31.04 10.02 5.18
C ARG A 6 -30.18 10.54 4.03
N SER A 7 -29.75 11.81 4.07
CA SER A 7 -28.61 12.24 3.28
C SER A 7 -27.38 11.56 3.87
N ARG A 8 -27.11 10.39 3.29
CA ARG A 8 -25.93 9.54 3.42
C ARG A 8 -24.75 10.37 3.90
N HIS A 9 -24.29 10.08 5.11
CA HIS A 9 -22.96 10.45 5.56
C HIS A 9 -21.98 9.65 4.70
N MET A 10 -21.84 10.04 3.42
CA MET A 10 -20.81 9.49 2.54
C MET A 10 -19.50 9.95 3.17
N ILE A 11 -18.73 8.99 3.66
CA ILE A 11 -17.38 9.27 4.13
C ILE A 11 -16.63 9.86 2.94
N ASP A 12 -16.17 11.10 3.11
CA ASP A 12 -15.32 11.76 2.13
C ASP A 12 -13.91 11.17 2.27
N HIS A 13 -13.70 10.06 1.55
CA HIS A 13 -12.46 9.30 1.57
C HIS A 13 -11.25 10.17 1.18
N GLU A 14 -11.41 11.17 0.31
CA GLU A 14 -10.34 12.11 -0.06
C GLU A 14 -9.96 13.01 1.13
N ALA A 15 -10.95 13.52 1.86
CA ALA A 15 -10.71 14.29 3.08
C ALA A 15 -10.11 13.44 4.21
N VAL A 16 -10.48 12.15 4.31
CA VAL A 16 -9.90 11.22 5.29
C VAL A 16 -8.46 10.87 4.94
N ALA A 17 -8.17 10.56 3.66
CA ALA A 17 -6.81 10.31 3.19
C ALA A 17 -5.88 11.50 3.50
N LYS A 18 -6.34 12.72 3.24
CA LYS A 18 -5.59 13.93 3.59
C LYS A 18 -5.28 14.03 5.09
N ARG A 19 -6.27 13.78 5.96
CA ARG A 19 -6.06 13.81 7.41
C ARG A 19 -5.03 12.78 7.87
N TYR A 20 -5.00 11.60 7.26
CA TYR A 20 -3.99 10.60 7.57
C TYR A 20 -2.59 11.04 7.14
N ARG A 21 -2.43 11.68 5.98
CA ARG A 21 -1.14 12.25 5.57
C ARG A 21 -0.67 13.36 6.53
N ASP A 22 -1.58 14.25 6.94
CA ASP A 22 -1.28 15.30 7.91
C ASP A 22 -0.80 14.70 9.25
N GLN A 23 -1.43 13.60 9.71
CA GLN A 23 -1.01 12.86 10.90
C GLN A 23 0.34 12.17 10.72
N ALA A 24 0.59 11.55 9.57
CA ALA A 24 1.88 10.94 9.27
C ALA A 24 3.02 11.98 9.32
N GLU A 25 2.80 13.16 8.76
CA GLU A 25 3.74 14.28 8.82
C GLU A 25 3.99 14.75 10.27
N GLU A 26 2.94 14.88 11.08
CA GLU A 26 3.08 15.23 12.49
C GLU A 26 3.99 14.22 13.24
N PHE A 27 3.80 12.92 12.99
CA PHE A 27 4.63 11.89 13.62
C PHE A 27 6.07 11.87 13.10
N ARG A 28 6.31 12.20 11.83
CA ARG A 28 7.67 12.39 11.30
C ARG A 28 8.38 13.54 12.00
N VAL A 29 7.75 14.71 12.07
CA VAL A 29 8.28 15.88 12.77
C VAL A 29 8.53 15.56 14.24
N LYS A 30 7.59 14.88 14.90
CA LYS A 30 7.75 14.45 16.29
C LYS A 30 8.93 13.49 16.47
N SER A 31 9.17 12.60 15.51
CA SER A 31 10.31 11.68 15.53
C SER A 31 11.66 12.42 15.47
N GLU A 32 11.75 13.53 14.74
CA GLU A 32 12.96 14.35 14.65
C GLU A 32 13.30 15.03 15.98
N MET A 33 12.28 15.31 16.79
CA MET A 33 12.46 15.88 18.14
C MET A 33 12.88 14.83 19.17
N MET A 34 12.86 13.53 18.84
CA MET A 34 13.24 12.47 19.77
C MET A 34 14.75 12.29 19.82
N ARG A 35 15.30 12.36 21.04
CA ARG A 35 16.71 12.01 21.30
C ARG A 35 16.94 10.51 21.36
N ASP A 36 15.94 9.76 21.81
CA ASP A 36 16.00 8.30 21.90
C ASP A 36 15.69 7.65 20.55
N GLU A 37 16.61 6.81 20.08
CA GLU A 37 16.47 6.19 18.77
C GLU A 37 15.32 5.17 18.70
N SER A 38 15.04 4.47 19.81
CA SER A 38 13.93 3.52 19.86
C SER A 38 12.58 4.23 19.78
N ALA A 39 12.44 5.36 20.48
CA ALA A 39 11.26 6.21 20.42
C ALA A 39 11.10 6.83 19.02
N ARG A 40 12.19 7.33 18.43
CA ARG A 40 12.20 7.83 17.05
C ARG A 40 11.69 6.77 16.07
N ARG A 41 12.22 5.55 16.14
CA ARG A 41 11.80 4.44 15.27
C ARG A 41 10.33 4.06 15.48
N GLN A 42 9.81 4.16 16.70
CA GLN A 42 8.38 3.92 16.95
C GLN A 42 7.50 4.99 16.28
N TYR A 43 7.87 6.26 16.38
CA TYR A 43 7.12 7.33 15.72
C TYR A 43 7.17 7.24 14.20
N LEU A 44 8.32 6.86 13.63
CA LEU A 44 8.42 6.59 12.19
C LEU A 44 7.49 5.45 11.75
N LYS A 45 7.43 4.35 12.51
CA LYS A 45 6.47 3.25 12.23
C LYS A 45 5.01 3.71 12.29
N ILE A 46 4.69 4.62 13.20
CA ILE A 46 3.34 5.19 13.31
C ILE A 46 3.06 6.06 12.08
N ALA A 47 4.02 6.89 11.65
CA ALA A 47 3.88 7.69 10.44
C ALA A 47 3.65 6.80 9.20
N ASP A 48 4.44 5.74 9.03
CA ASP A 48 4.28 4.79 7.92
C ASP A 48 2.91 4.09 7.94
N ALA A 49 2.39 3.77 9.13
CA ALA A 49 1.05 3.20 9.28
C ALA A 49 -0.04 4.19 8.84
N PHE A 50 0.11 5.47 9.14
CA PHE A 50 -0.82 6.51 8.69
C PHE A 50 -0.75 6.74 7.18
N ASP A 51 0.43 6.72 6.58
CA ASP A 51 0.56 6.77 5.11
C ASP A 51 -0.14 5.57 4.46
N GLY A 52 0.03 4.36 4.99
CA GLY A 52 -0.70 3.19 4.51
C GLY A 52 -2.22 3.29 4.65
N LEU A 53 -2.72 3.98 5.69
CA LEU A 53 -4.14 4.28 5.82
C LEU A 53 -4.59 5.33 4.79
N ALA A 54 -3.79 6.35 4.52
CA ALA A 54 -4.07 7.35 3.49
C ALA A 54 -4.18 6.72 2.10
N ASP A 55 -3.23 5.85 1.73
CA ASP A 55 -3.24 5.13 0.46
C ASP A 55 -4.49 4.28 0.28
N ASN A 56 -4.93 3.60 1.34
CA ASN A 56 -6.16 2.81 1.33
C ASN A 56 -7.40 3.69 1.09
N GLU A 57 -7.46 4.85 1.74
CA GLU A 57 -8.56 5.80 1.55
C GLU A 57 -8.55 6.43 0.15
N ASP A 58 -7.37 6.75 -0.39
CA ASP A 58 -7.23 7.22 -1.77
C ASP A 58 -7.72 6.17 -2.78
N MET A 59 -7.42 4.89 -2.55
CA MET A 59 -7.93 3.78 -3.36
C MET A 59 -9.47 3.67 -3.29
N LEU A 60 -10.06 3.87 -2.11
CA LEU A 60 -11.52 3.89 -1.94
C LEU A 60 -12.15 5.12 -2.62
N ALA A 61 -11.51 6.28 -2.53
CA ALA A 61 -11.92 7.50 -3.20
C ALA A 61 -11.92 7.32 -4.73
N LEU A 62 -10.85 6.74 -5.29
CA LEU A 62 -10.73 6.44 -6.71
C LEU A 62 -11.79 5.42 -7.18
N LYS A 63 -12.02 4.35 -6.41
CA LYS A 63 -13.04 3.35 -6.73
C LYS A 63 -14.45 3.94 -6.75
N ASN A 64 -14.75 4.88 -5.86
CA ASN A 64 -16.04 5.58 -5.84
C ASN A 64 -16.16 6.61 -6.98
N LYS A 65 -15.05 7.25 -7.38
CA LYS A 65 -15.01 8.23 -8.47
C LYS A 65 -15.06 7.57 -9.85
N TYR A 66 -14.49 6.38 -9.99
CA TYR A 66 -14.44 5.60 -11.23
C TYR A 66 -14.82 4.13 -10.99
N PRO A 67 -16.12 3.80 -10.88
CA PRO A 67 -16.58 2.44 -10.60
C PRO A 67 -16.33 1.41 -11.72
N SER A 68 -15.77 1.84 -12.87
CA SER A 68 -15.70 1.03 -14.10
C SER A 68 -14.37 0.30 -14.36
N ILE A 69 -13.35 0.38 -13.49
CA ILE A 69 -12.03 -0.27 -13.70
C ILE A 69 -11.94 -1.66 -13.04
N GLY A 70 -13.06 -2.38 -12.98
CA GLY A 70 -13.18 -3.70 -12.37
C GLY A 70 -13.34 -4.84 -13.38
N SER A 71 -12.53 -4.92 -14.43
CA SER A 71 -12.35 -6.16 -15.22
C SER A 71 -11.31 -5.94 -16.33
N GLN A 72 -10.04 -6.21 -16.05
CA GLN A 72 -8.96 -6.60 -17.00
C GLN A 72 -7.60 -6.25 -16.40
N ILE A 73 -7.22 -6.89 -15.29
CA ILE A 73 -5.82 -7.21 -15.13
C ILE A 73 -5.75 -8.71 -15.35
N HIS A 74 -5.56 -9.04 -16.63
CA HIS A 74 -5.24 -10.36 -17.13
C HIS A 74 -4.21 -10.98 -16.19
N SER A 75 -4.53 -12.16 -15.66
CA SER A 75 -3.56 -13.09 -15.13
C SER A 75 -2.36 -13.10 -16.08
N GLY A 76 -1.24 -12.56 -15.60
CA GLY A 76 0.04 -12.70 -16.29
C GLY A 76 0.39 -14.18 -16.28
N GLU A 77 0.01 -14.88 -17.34
CA GLU A 77 0.64 -16.13 -17.70
C GLU A 77 2.14 -15.85 -17.80
N CYS A 78 2.88 -16.42 -16.86
CA CYS A 78 4.32 -16.48 -16.82
C CYS A 78 4.83 -17.32 -18.01
N GLY A 79 4.70 -16.78 -19.21
CA GLY A 79 5.34 -17.27 -20.42
C GLY A 79 6.81 -16.87 -20.40
N ALA A 80 7.66 -17.71 -19.81
CA ALA A 80 9.10 -17.65 -20.02
C ALA A 80 9.45 -18.49 -21.27
N PRO A 81 9.80 -17.87 -22.42
CA PRO A 81 10.38 -18.62 -23.52
C PRO A 81 11.85 -18.93 -23.24
N SER A 82 12.09 -20.21 -22.97
CA SER A 82 13.15 -21.06 -23.55
C SER A 82 14.56 -20.48 -23.76
N SER A 83 15.56 -21.14 -23.14
CA SER A 83 16.72 -21.78 -23.80
C SER A 83 18.03 -21.54 -23.05
N ARG A 84 18.59 -22.59 -22.41
CA ARG A 84 19.95 -23.07 -22.71
C ARG A 84 20.24 -24.43 -22.04
N PRO A 85 20.19 -25.55 -22.77
CA PRO A 85 20.94 -26.74 -22.42
C PRO A 85 22.35 -26.61 -23.02
N THR A 86 23.37 -26.97 -22.24
CA THR A 86 24.65 -27.60 -22.63
C THR A 86 25.77 -27.10 -21.71
N ASN A 87 26.27 -27.99 -20.85
CA ASN A 87 27.68 -28.33 -20.96
C ASN A 87 27.96 -29.75 -20.44
N PRO A 88 28.94 -30.44 -21.03
CA PRO A 88 29.11 -31.88 -20.89
C PRO A 88 30.17 -32.29 -19.84
N SER A 89 29.98 -33.52 -19.36
CA SER A 89 30.97 -34.57 -19.06
C SER A 89 31.53 -34.79 -17.63
N PRO A 90 31.75 -36.08 -17.26
CA PRO A 90 32.17 -36.56 -15.93
C PRO A 90 33.70 -36.79 -15.84
N PRO A 91 34.22 -37.29 -14.71
CA PRO A 91 34.52 -38.73 -14.67
C PRO A 91 34.24 -39.43 -13.33
N ALA A 92 34.19 -40.76 -13.45
CA ALA A 92 33.98 -41.76 -12.41
C ALA A 92 35.01 -41.71 -11.28
N SER A 93 34.55 -41.97 -10.04
CA SER A 93 35.39 -42.46 -8.95
C SER A 93 34.90 -43.83 -8.53
N SER A 94 35.71 -44.79 -8.94
CA SER A 94 35.93 -46.17 -8.50
C SER A 94 35.34 -46.60 -7.15
N GLY A 95 34.63 -47.72 -7.19
CA GLY A 95 34.43 -48.70 -6.13
C GLY A 95 34.39 -50.08 -6.77
#